data_AF-A0A3A8YM69-F1
#
_entry.id   AF-A0A3A8YM69-F1
#
_cell.length_a   1.000
_cell.length_b   1.000
_cell.length_c   1.000
_cell.angle_alpha   90.00
_cell.angle_beta   90.00
_cell.angle_gamma   90.00
#
_symmetry.space_group_name_H-M   'P 1'
#
loop_
_entity.id
_entity.type
_entity.pdbx_description
1 polymer ?
#
loop_
_entity_poly.entity_id
_entity_poly.type
_entity_poly.pdbx_seq_one_letter_code
_entity_poly.pdbx_strand_id
1 'polypeptide(L)'
;MKRLLVLTLSAALALSLAACGSKQSEAAKAADDLITEIGEVTLDSESAILAAEQAVSALSAEDQDQLKKEKDLTDARTAYDELVLKDKAADVEEVIAAIGTVTKDSGSDISAARAAYDGAGADVQGHVGNYADLEAAEKALTTLMVDEVSAQIAAIGEVTLDSRQAIVDARETLDALPAEAKSQVLNAGILAEMEERLDELQAAEVQRLLSSFEKEEDIVQKCTFYSSPSQPQYIDTRSYVFPYIGKQDDRVWLRLMYNYTGDDWVFWKKLTIAADDERFTRTVNYFDVVHDNDNGVVWEYIDLEATDTDIKTLWAIVNSTQTVIRFEGDDHRYDLTVLDSDKAAIRDILTAYEALS
;
A
#
# COMPACT_ATOMS: atom_id res chain seq x y z
N MET A 1 -1.65 71.02 29.17
CA MET A 1 -2.55 70.05 29.83
C MET A 1 -1.83 69.49 31.06
N LYS A 2 -2.55 69.38 32.17
CA LYS A 2 -2.14 68.95 33.53
C LYS A 2 -1.24 67.69 33.49
N ARG A 3 0.00 67.70 33.99
CA ARG A 3 0.50 67.46 35.37
C ARG A 3 0.17 66.08 35.98
N LEU A 4 1.20 65.53 36.66
CA LEU A 4 1.32 64.34 37.54
C LEU A 4 1.76 63.03 36.86
N LEU A 5 2.74 62.26 37.35
CA LEU A 5 3.70 62.44 38.45
C LEU A 5 4.84 61.44 38.21
N VAL A 6 6.07 61.95 38.15
CA VAL A 6 7.32 61.18 38.23
C VAL A 6 7.59 60.89 39.70
N LEU A 7 7.91 59.65 40.06
CA LEU A 7 8.48 59.29 41.36
C LEU A 7 9.65 58.32 41.13
N THR A 8 10.75 58.90 40.66
CA THR A 8 12.10 58.36 40.86
C THR A 8 12.49 58.62 42.31
N LEU A 9 12.52 57.59 43.15
CA LEU A 9 13.08 57.70 44.49
C LEU A 9 14.53 57.17 44.47
N SER A 10 15.43 58.06 44.05
CA SER A 10 16.87 57.91 44.21
C SER A 10 17.23 58.43 45.61
N ALA A 11 17.53 57.51 46.54
CA ALA A 11 18.11 57.87 47.84
C ALA A 11 19.52 57.27 47.92
N ALA A 12 20.50 58.06 47.49
CA ALA A 12 21.88 57.88 47.87
C ALA A 12 22.05 58.42 49.29
N LEU A 13 22.41 57.56 50.25
CA LEU A 13 22.91 57.98 51.55
C LEU A 13 24.18 57.20 51.86
N ALA A 14 25.31 57.89 51.78
CA ALA A 14 26.62 57.37 52.14
C ALA A 14 27.03 57.87 53.54
N LEU A 15 27.65 56.97 54.29
CA LEU A 15 28.43 57.09 55.53
C LEU A 15 27.69 57.29 56.87
N SER A 16 27.76 56.25 57.71
CA SER A 16 28.53 56.33 58.97
C SER A 16 28.87 54.94 59.52
N LEU A 17 30.16 54.69 59.80
CA LEU A 17 30.64 53.56 60.60
C LEU A 17 29.99 53.56 61.99
N ALA A 18 29.27 52.49 62.32
CA ALA A 18 29.00 52.09 63.70
C ALA A 18 28.88 50.56 63.75
N ALA A 19 29.93 49.90 64.25
CA ALA A 19 29.85 48.51 64.66
C ALA A 19 28.85 48.39 65.82
N CYS A 20 27.68 47.77 65.58
CA CYS A 20 26.80 47.26 66.63
C CYS A 20 25.73 46.31 66.05
N GLY A 21 25.91 45.00 66.23
CA GLY A 21 24.86 43.98 66.11
C GLY A 21 24.64 43.40 64.71
N SER A 22 24.88 42.09 64.60
CA SER A 22 24.55 41.19 63.48
C SER A 22 23.05 41.16 63.13
N LYS A 23 22.52 42.22 62.53
CA LYS A 23 21.17 42.25 61.95
C LYS A 23 21.26 42.29 60.44
N GLN A 24 20.59 41.33 59.82
CA GLN A 24 20.37 41.24 58.38
C GLN A 24 19.75 42.54 57.85
N SER A 25 20.21 43.01 56.70
CA SER A 25 19.65 44.19 56.04
C SER A 25 18.19 43.96 55.62
N GLU A 26 17.40 45.03 55.54
CA GLU A 26 15.99 44.93 55.10
C GLU A 26 15.88 44.39 53.67
N ALA A 27 16.86 44.67 52.80
CA ALA A 27 16.90 44.14 51.44
C ALA A 27 17.18 42.62 51.41
N ALA A 28 18.17 42.15 52.17
CA ALA A 28 18.46 40.72 52.30
C ALA A 28 17.30 39.97 52.96
N LYS A 29 16.62 40.59 53.94
CA LYS A 29 15.43 40.02 54.59
C LYS A 29 14.27 39.90 53.61
N ALA A 30 14.00 40.93 52.81
CA ALA A 30 12.95 40.87 51.80
C ALA A 30 13.18 39.76 50.76
N ALA A 31 14.44 39.53 50.36
CA ALA A 31 14.80 38.41 49.50
C ALA A 31 14.60 37.04 50.18
N ASP A 32 15.03 36.87 51.43
CA ASP A 32 14.79 35.64 52.21
C ASP A 32 13.29 35.37 52.43
N ASP A 33 12.48 36.42 52.61
CA ASP A 33 11.03 36.33 52.75
C ASP A 33 10.40 35.81 51.44
N LEU A 34 10.81 36.34 50.27
CA LEU A 34 10.40 35.84 48.96
C LEU A 34 10.81 34.37 48.73
N ILE A 35 12.02 33.97 49.13
CA ILE A 35 12.47 32.58 49.04
C ILE A 35 11.60 31.68 49.92
N THR A 36 11.22 32.15 51.11
CA THR A 36 10.34 31.41 52.04
C THR A 36 8.93 31.27 51.47
N GLU A 37 8.44 32.27 50.75
CA GLU A 37 7.11 32.27 50.10
C GLU A 37 7.00 31.26 48.95
N ILE A 38 8.10 30.78 48.36
CA ILE A 38 8.08 29.72 47.33
C ILE A 38 7.36 28.46 47.85
N GLY A 39 7.60 28.11 49.12
CA GLY A 39 6.96 26.96 49.76
C GLY A 39 7.33 25.62 49.13
N GLU A 40 6.34 24.75 48.94
CA GLU A 40 6.51 23.48 48.22
C GLU A 40 6.67 23.75 46.72
N VAL A 41 7.74 23.20 46.13
CA VAL A 41 8.05 23.42 44.72
C VAL A 41 7.14 22.53 43.86
N THR A 42 6.42 23.17 42.95
CA THR A 42 5.51 22.54 41.97
C THR A 42 5.75 23.16 40.59
N LEU A 43 5.07 22.66 39.55
CA LEU A 43 5.15 23.26 38.20
C LEU A 43 4.62 24.71 38.15
N ASP A 44 3.80 25.13 39.12
CA ASP A 44 3.31 26.51 39.22
C ASP A 44 4.33 27.46 39.90
N SER A 45 5.42 26.94 40.47
CA SER A 45 6.37 27.71 41.28
C SER A 45 7.34 28.57 40.46
N GLU A 46 7.35 28.49 39.12
CA GLU A 46 8.33 29.19 38.27
C GLU A 46 8.41 30.68 38.54
N SER A 47 7.25 31.34 38.61
CA SER A 47 7.18 32.79 38.79
C SER A 47 7.70 33.23 40.16
N ALA A 48 7.44 32.43 41.20
CA ALA A 48 7.93 32.71 42.55
C ALA A 48 9.45 32.53 42.65
N ILE A 49 9.99 31.47 42.03
CA ILE A 49 11.44 31.21 41.96
C ILE A 49 12.14 32.33 41.19
N LEU A 50 11.63 32.72 40.02
CA LEU A 50 12.19 33.83 39.24
C LEU A 50 12.18 35.16 39.99
N ALA A 51 11.10 35.45 40.74
CA ALA A 51 11.01 36.66 41.55
C ALA A 51 12.07 36.68 42.67
N ALA A 52 12.27 35.54 43.34
CA ALA A 52 13.31 35.40 44.37
C ALA A 52 14.73 35.50 43.77
N GLU A 53 15.00 34.88 42.63
CA GLU A 53 16.28 35.00 41.90
C GLU A 53 16.57 36.44 41.45
N GLN A 54 15.55 37.14 40.95
CA GLN A 54 15.67 38.55 40.59
C GLN A 54 15.93 39.43 41.82
N ALA A 55 15.25 39.16 42.94
CA ALA A 55 15.48 39.88 44.18
C ALA A 55 16.92 39.68 44.69
N VAL A 56 17.43 38.44 44.68
CA VAL A 56 18.81 38.12 45.09
C VAL A 56 19.84 38.74 44.14
N SER A 57 19.63 38.69 42.82
CA SER A 57 20.56 39.27 41.84
C SER A 57 20.60 40.80 41.85
N ALA A 58 19.54 41.46 42.36
CA ALA A 58 19.49 42.90 42.54
C ALA A 58 20.18 43.40 43.82
N LEU A 59 20.56 42.49 44.74
CA LEU A 59 21.23 42.85 45.99
C LEU A 59 22.67 43.34 45.75
N SER A 60 23.15 44.18 46.68
CA SER A 60 24.57 44.49 46.77
C SER A 60 25.36 43.29 47.30
N ALA A 61 26.67 43.22 47.03
CA ALA A 61 27.51 42.14 47.55
C ALA A 61 27.46 42.05 49.10
N GLU A 62 27.41 43.20 49.77
CA GLU A 62 27.31 43.29 51.24
C GLU A 62 25.98 42.75 51.79
N ASP A 63 24.91 42.80 50.99
CA ASP A 63 23.59 42.26 51.34
C ASP A 63 23.47 40.77 50.98
N GLN A 64 24.09 40.32 49.89
CA GLN A 64 24.12 38.90 49.52
C GLN A 64 24.80 38.04 50.60
N ASP A 65 25.89 38.53 51.19
CA ASP A 65 26.59 37.88 52.33
C ASP A 65 25.70 37.69 53.57
N GLN A 66 24.55 38.37 53.63
CA GLN A 66 23.60 38.32 54.74
C GLN A 66 22.38 37.43 54.47
N LEU A 67 22.28 36.83 53.28
CA LEU A 67 21.22 35.87 52.93
C LEU A 67 21.35 34.61 53.80
N LYS A 68 20.20 34.09 54.23
CA LYS A 68 20.14 32.83 55.00
C LYS A 68 19.50 31.70 54.22
N LYS A 69 18.82 32.04 53.12
CA LYS A 69 17.99 31.12 52.33
C LYS A 69 18.53 30.87 50.92
N GLU A 70 19.77 31.28 50.63
CA GLU A 70 20.39 31.08 49.31
C GLU A 70 20.42 29.61 48.87
N LYS A 71 20.73 28.69 49.79
CA LYS A 71 20.65 27.25 49.52
C LYS A 71 19.22 26.81 49.19
N ASP A 72 18.23 27.28 49.93
CA ASP A 72 16.83 26.93 49.71
C ASP A 72 16.37 27.38 48.32
N LEU A 73 16.82 28.55 47.83
CA LEU A 73 16.55 29.01 46.47
C LEU A 73 17.19 28.13 45.39
N THR A 74 18.45 27.74 45.59
CA THR A 74 19.18 26.85 44.65
C THR A 74 18.53 25.46 44.60
N ASP A 75 18.18 24.91 45.76
CA ASP A 75 17.46 23.64 45.88
C ASP A 75 16.08 23.74 45.22
N ALA A 76 15.39 24.88 45.37
CA ALA A 76 14.09 25.11 44.73
C ALA A 76 14.18 25.18 43.20
N ARG A 77 15.16 25.90 42.65
CA ARG A 77 15.42 25.92 41.19
C ARG A 77 15.72 24.51 40.67
N THR A 78 16.60 23.77 41.34
CA THR A 78 16.96 22.41 40.95
C THR A 78 15.75 21.47 40.98
N ALA A 79 14.93 21.56 42.03
CA ALA A 79 13.71 20.77 42.16
C ALA A 79 12.67 21.12 41.07
N TYR A 80 12.54 22.41 40.73
CA TYR A 80 11.65 22.86 39.67
C TYR A 80 12.10 22.34 38.30
N ASP A 81 13.38 22.48 37.97
CA ASP A 81 13.90 22.03 36.68
C ASP A 81 13.73 20.50 36.53
N GLU A 82 13.94 19.73 37.59
CA GLU A 82 13.66 18.29 37.65
C GLU A 82 12.18 17.96 37.44
N LEU A 83 11.25 18.73 38.02
CA LEU A 83 9.82 18.55 37.80
C LEU A 83 9.44 18.80 36.34
N VAL A 84 10.00 19.83 35.72
CA VAL A 84 9.78 20.15 34.30
C VAL A 84 10.28 19.01 33.40
N LEU A 85 11.41 18.38 33.73
CA LEU A 85 11.91 17.23 32.98
C LEU A 85 10.98 16.02 33.11
N LYS A 86 10.50 15.72 34.32
CA LYS A 86 9.55 14.62 34.57
C LYS A 86 8.20 14.83 33.90
N ASP A 87 7.69 16.05 33.91
CA ASP A 87 6.43 16.41 33.26
C ASP A 87 6.51 16.17 31.74
N LYS A 88 7.59 16.64 31.10
CA LYS A 88 7.84 16.38 29.67
C LYS A 88 8.07 14.90 29.36
N ALA A 89 8.70 14.16 30.28
CA ALA A 89 8.88 12.73 30.11
C ALA A 89 7.54 12.00 30.19
N ALA A 90 6.64 12.42 31.09
CA ALA A 90 5.29 11.86 31.23
C ALA A 90 4.48 12.00 29.92
N ASP A 91 4.60 13.12 29.21
CA ASP A 91 3.98 13.29 27.88
C ASP A 91 4.46 12.21 26.88
N VAL A 92 5.76 11.90 26.87
CA VAL A 92 6.33 10.85 26.00
C VAL A 92 5.89 9.46 26.45
N GLU A 93 5.88 9.22 27.77
CA GLU A 93 5.43 7.97 28.36
C GLU A 93 3.96 7.68 28.01
N GLU A 94 3.10 8.69 27.98
CA GLU A 94 1.70 8.56 27.59
C GLU A 94 1.56 8.12 26.12
N VAL A 95 2.36 8.70 25.21
CA VAL A 95 2.36 8.29 23.79
C VAL A 95 2.84 6.85 23.63
N ILE A 96 3.87 6.43 24.37
CA ILE A 96 4.34 5.03 24.37
C ILE A 96 3.26 4.10 24.93
N ALA A 97 2.60 4.47 26.03
CA ALA A 97 1.55 3.66 26.64
C ALA A 97 0.32 3.50 25.71
N ALA A 98 0.05 4.51 24.88
CA ALA A 98 -1.05 4.49 23.92
C ALA A 98 -0.90 3.44 22.81
N ILE A 99 0.31 2.92 22.55
CA ILE A 99 0.53 1.80 21.62
C ILE A 99 -0.33 0.59 22.00
N GLY A 100 -0.45 0.30 23.29
CA GLY A 100 -1.26 -0.80 23.81
C GLY A 100 -0.80 -2.18 23.30
N THR A 101 -1.77 -3.00 22.87
CA THR A 101 -1.47 -4.32 22.29
C THR A 101 -1.05 -4.18 20.85
N VAL A 102 0.16 -4.64 20.53
CA VAL A 102 0.71 -4.55 19.18
C VAL A 102 -0.03 -5.49 18.22
N THR A 103 -0.52 -4.91 17.14
CA THR A 103 -1.11 -5.59 15.98
C THR A 103 -0.44 -5.10 14.71
N LYS A 104 -0.84 -5.64 13.55
CA LYS A 104 -0.31 -5.19 12.25
C LYS A 104 -0.62 -3.71 11.95
N ASP A 105 -1.69 -3.17 12.52
CA ASP A 105 -2.11 -1.78 12.31
C ASP A 105 -1.39 -0.79 13.24
N SER A 106 -0.65 -1.28 14.24
CA SER A 106 0.04 -0.46 15.25
C SER A 106 1.25 0.32 14.70
N GLY A 107 1.58 0.17 13.42
CA GLY A 107 2.76 0.82 12.83
C GLY A 107 2.77 2.34 12.94
N SER A 108 1.60 2.99 12.82
CA SER A 108 1.49 4.44 12.94
C SER A 108 1.69 4.92 14.39
N ASP A 109 1.11 4.24 15.37
CA ASP A 109 1.24 4.55 16.79
C ASP A 109 2.68 4.34 17.29
N ILE A 110 3.31 3.22 16.90
CA ILE A 110 4.72 2.93 17.23
C ILE A 110 5.64 4.00 16.62
N SER A 111 5.40 4.40 15.37
CA SER A 111 6.19 5.45 14.71
C SER A 111 6.01 6.81 15.39
N ALA A 112 4.80 7.14 15.85
CA ALA A 112 4.53 8.36 16.59
C ALA A 112 5.24 8.36 17.95
N ALA A 113 5.21 7.23 18.67
CA ALA A 113 5.92 7.08 19.93
C ALA A 113 7.44 7.18 19.78
N ARG A 114 8.01 6.56 18.73
CA ARG A 114 9.43 6.70 18.39
C ARG A 114 9.79 8.16 18.07
N ALA A 115 8.98 8.84 17.27
CA ALA A 115 9.20 10.24 16.95
C ALA A 115 9.10 11.17 18.17
N ALA A 116 8.17 10.89 19.11
CA ALA A 116 8.04 11.63 20.35
C ALA A 116 9.28 11.47 21.25
N TYR A 117 9.76 10.23 21.41
CA TYR A 117 10.97 9.95 22.17
C TYR A 117 12.22 10.56 21.53
N ASP A 118 12.44 10.36 20.22
CA ASP A 118 13.62 10.87 19.51
C ASP A 118 13.63 12.41 19.42
N GLY A 119 12.44 13.03 19.42
CA GLY A 119 12.27 14.48 19.43
C GLY A 119 12.50 15.12 20.81
N ALA A 120 12.44 14.35 21.89
CA ALA A 120 12.75 14.82 23.22
C ALA A 120 14.26 15.05 23.41
N GLY A 121 14.62 16.07 24.19
CA GLY A 121 16.01 16.30 24.57
C GLY A 121 16.57 15.17 25.44
N ALA A 122 17.89 14.96 25.42
CA ALA A 122 18.54 13.85 26.12
C ALA A 122 18.20 13.77 27.62
N ASP A 123 18.06 14.92 28.30
CA ASP A 123 17.67 14.96 29.72
C ASP A 123 16.24 14.46 29.94
N VAL A 124 15.31 14.78 29.02
CA VAL A 124 13.92 14.27 29.07
C VAL A 124 13.90 12.78 28.76
N GLN A 125 14.63 12.34 27.72
CA GLN A 125 14.76 10.92 27.36
C GLN A 125 15.26 10.08 28.55
N GLY A 126 16.21 10.60 29.32
CA GLY A 126 16.73 9.93 30.53
C GLY A 126 15.69 9.74 31.65
N HIS A 127 14.55 10.44 31.58
CA HIS A 127 13.44 10.33 32.52
C HIS A 127 12.28 9.46 32.02
N VAL A 128 12.27 9.04 30.75
CA VAL A 128 11.21 8.18 30.19
C VAL A 128 11.39 6.74 30.70
N GLY A 129 10.51 6.31 31.59
CA GLY A 129 10.58 5.03 32.28
C GLY A 129 10.14 3.82 31.46
N ASN A 130 9.31 4.01 30.43
CA ASN A 130 8.74 2.94 29.60
C ASN A 130 9.40 2.81 28.22
N TYR A 131 10.63 3.31 28.05
CA TYR A 131 11.37 3.18 26.79
C TYR A 131 11.51 1.72 26.31
N ALA A 132 11.68 0.78 27.24
CA ALA A 132 11.76 -0.65 26.92
C ALA A 132 10.46 -1.19 26.29
N ASP A 133 9.30 -0.61 26.60
CA ASP A 133 8.02 -1.01 26.02
C ASP A 133 7.92 -0.57 24.56
N LEU A 134 8.49 0.58 24.20
CA LEU A 134 8.62 1.02 22.81
C LEU A 134 9.49 0.07 21.99
N GLU A 135 10.67 -0.31 22.50
CA GLU A 135 11.55 -1.27 21.81
C GLU A 135 10.89 -2.66 21.68
N ALA A 136 10.17 -3.09 22.72
CA ALA A 136 9.40 -4.32 22.68
C ALA A 136 8.29 -4.26 21.63
N ALA A 137 7.62 -3.11 21.48
CA ALA A 137 6.56 -2.93 20.52
C ALA A 137 7.06 -2.96 19.07
N GLU A 138 8.17 -2.29 18.77
CA GLU A 138 8.82 -2.31 17.46
C GLU A 138 9.25 -3.72 17.05
N LYS A 139 9.83 -4.46 18.00
CA LYS A 139 10.20 -5.85 17.80
C LYS A 139 8.98 -6.73 17.56
N ALA A 140 7.91 -6.55 18.35
CA ALA A 140 6.68 -7.32 18.21
C ALA A 140 6.02 -7.09 16.84
N LEU A 141 5.96 -5.84 16.37
CA LEU A 141 5.44 -5.52 15.03
C LEU A 141 6.29 -6.20 13.94
N THR A 142 7.61 -6.11 14.06
CA THR A 142 8.55 -6.78 13.14
C THR A 142 8.28 -8.29 13.08
N THR A 143 8.14 -8.94 14.23
CA THR A 143 7.81 -10.37 14.31
C THR A 143 6.47 -10.70 13.64
N LEU A 144 5.42 -9.90 13.87
CA LEU A 144 4.11 -10.10 13.23
C LEU A 144 4.19 -10.03 11.70
N MET A 145 4.96 -9.08 11.17
CA MET A 145 5.14 -8.91 9.72
C MET A 145 5.94 -10.07 9.10
N VAL A 146 6.98 -10.53 9.80
CA VAL A 146 7.78 -11.70 9.38
C VAL A 146 6.94 -12.98 9.39
N ASP A 147 6.21 -13.22 10.47
CA ASP A 147 5.35 -14.40 10.63
C ASP A 147 4.24 -14.46 9.58
N GLU A 148 3.69 -13.30 9.18
CA GLU A 148 2.72 -13.21 8.09
C GLU A 148 3.28 -13.71 6.77
N VAL A 149 4.44 -13.19 6.35
CA VAL A 149 5.08 -13.61 5.09
C VAL A 149 5.42 -15.09 5.16
N SER A 150 5.99 -15.55 6.28
CA SER A 150 6.31 -16.96 6.46
C SER A 150 5.08 -17.85 6.38
N ALA A 151 3.94 -17.42 6.93
CA ALA A 151 2.67 -18.13 6.86
C ALA A 151 2.07 -18.13 5.44
N GLN A 152 2.15 -17.01 4.71
CA GLN A 152 1.72 -16.94 3.30
C GLN A 152 2.52 -17.92 2.44
N ILE A 153 3.85 -17.92 2.56
CA ILE A 153 4.72 -18.86 1.83
C ILE A 153 4.37 -20.31 2.19
N ALA A 154 4.16 -20.61 3.48
CA ALA A 154 3.79 -21.96 3.91
C ALA A 154 2.40 -22.40 3.40
N ALA A 155 1.45 -21.46 3.29
CA ALA A 155 0.09 -21.74 2.85
C ALA A 155 -0.01 -22.07 1.35
N ILE A 156 0.96 -21.65 0.53
CA ILE A 156 1.01 -21.98 -0.90
C ILE A 156 1.08 -23.51 -1.09
N GLY A 157 1.87 -24.20 -0.27
CA GLY A 157 2.00 -25.65 -0.32
C GLY A 157 2.57 -26.15 -1.66
N GLU A 158 1.86 -27.06 -2.32
CA GLU A 158 2.23 -27.55 -3.66
C GLU A 158 1.95 -26.47 -4.72
N VAL A 159 2.97 -26.12 -5.49
CA VAL A 159 2.84 -25.13 -6.56
C VAL A 159 2.07 -25.72 -7.74
N THR A 160 0.97 -25.06 -8.10
CA THR A 160 0.13 -25.35 -9.26
C THR A 160 -0.09 -24.05 -10.06
N LEU A 161 -0.73 -24.13 -11.24
CA LEU A 161 -1.06 -22.92 -12.01
C LEU A 161 -1.99 -21.95 -11.23
N ASP A 162 -2.85 -22.48 -10.36
CA ASP A 162 -3.74 -21.69 -9.50
C ASP A 162 -2.99 -20.96 -8.37
N SER A 163 -1.76 -21.38 -8.05
CA SER A 163 -0.92 -20.75 -7.02
C SER A 163 -0.39 -19.37 -7.42
N ARG A 164 -0.58 -18.94 -8.67
CA ARG A 164 -0.03 -17.67 -9.21
C ARG A 164 -0.29 -16.48 -8.30
N GLN A 165 -1.56 -16.24 -7.93
CA GLN A 165 -1.89 -15.06 -7.13
C GLN A 165 -1.27 -15.13 -5.73
N ALA A 166 -1.30 -16.29 -5.08
CA ALA A 166 -0.72 -16.46 -3.76
C ALA A 166 0.80 -16.25 -3.73
N ILE A 167 1.51 -16.68 -4.79
CA ILE A 167 2.96 -16.43 -4.95
C ILE A 167 3.23 -14.93 -5.14
N VAL A 168 2.46 -14.25 -5.98
CA VAL A 168 2.57 -12.80 -6.18
C VAL A 168 2.31 -12.04 -4.89
N ASP A 169 1.22 -12.35 -4.18
CA ASP A 169 0.86 -11.70 -2.92
C ASP A 169 1.95 -11.90 -1.85
N ALA A 170 2.52 -13.11 -1.75
CA ALA A 170 3.62 -13.40 -0.83
C ALA A 170 4.90 -12.61 -1.19
N ARG A 171 5.19 -12.47 -2.49
CA ARG A 171 6.32 -11.66 -2.98
C ARG A 171 6.14 -10.19 -2.66
N GLU A 172 4.96 -9.63 -2.94
CA GLU A 172 4.66 -8.23 -2.65
C GLU A 172 4.74 -7.95 -1.14
N THR A 173 4.20 -8.85 -0.31
CA THR A 173 4.25 -8.72 1.16
C THR A 173 5.69 -8.81 1.67
N LEU A 174 6.50 -9.76 1.17
CA LEU A 174 7.93 -9.84 1.48
C LEU A 174 8.65 -8.56 1.04
N ASP A 175 8.33 -8.02 -0.13
CA ASP A 175 9.04 -6.88 -0.69
C ASP A 175 8.75 -5.56 0.02
N ALA A 176 7.57 -5.44 0.62
CA ALA A 176 7.18 -4.31 1.46
C ALA A 176 7.88 -4.29 2.83
N LEU A 177 8.48 -5.40 3.29
CA LEU A 177 9.18 -5.44 4.57
C LEU A 177 10.46 -4.56 4.58
N PRO A 178 10.81 -3.92 5.71
CA PRO A 178 12.13 -3.34 5.91
C PRO A 178 13.24 -4.39 5.76
N ALA A 179 14.44 -3.96 5.34
CA ALA A 179 15.57 -4.88 5.04
C ALA A 179 15.92 -5.81 6.22
N GLU A 180 15.90 -5.29 7.45
CA GLU A 180 16.14 -6.07 8.66
C GLU A 180 15.09 -7.18 8.83
N ALA A 181 13.80 -6.86 8.65
CA ALA A 181 12.71 -7.82 8.72
C ALA A 181 12.76 -8.88 7.60
N LYS A 182 13.10 -8.48 6.36
CA LYS A 182 13.29 -9.44 5.24
C LYS A 182 14.29 -10.54 5.59
N SER A 183 15.39 -10.18 6.26
CA SER A 183 16.44 -11.14 6.66
C SER A 183 15.98 -12.18 7.68
N GLN A 184 14.88 -11.91 8.40
CA GLN A 184 14.31 -12.80 9.42
C GLN A 184 13.27 -13.77 8.83
N VAL A 185 12.82 -13.56 7.59
CA VAL A 185 11.94 -14.50 6.87
C VAL A 185 12.75 -15.70 6.36
N LEU A 186 12.93 -16.70 7.22
CA LEU A 186 13.84 -17.83 6.96
C LEU A 186 13.45 -18.68 5.72
N ASN A 187 12.17 -18.70 5.36
CA ASN A 187 11.65 -19.41 4.20
C ASN A 187 11.54 -18.55 2.93
N ALA A 188 12.04 -17.30 2.94
CA ALA A 188 11.98 -16.43 1.76
C ALA A 188 12.67 -17.03 0.52
N GLY A 189 13.70 -17.85 0.70
CA GLY A 189 14.37 -18.55 -0.40
C GLY A 189 13.45 -19.51 -1.16
N ILE A 190 12.48 -20.12 -0.48
CA ILE A 190 11.50 -21.04 -1.08
C ILE A 190 10.62 -20.31 -2.10
N LEU A 191 10.35 -19.02 -1.90
CA LEU A 191 9.49 -18.24 -2.79
C LEU A 191 10.08 -18.13 -4.20
N ALA A 192 11.41 -18.00 -4.32
CA ALA A 192 12.08 -17.99 -5.63
C ALA A 192 11.96 -19.35 -6.34
N GLU A 193 12.08 -20.45 -5.60
CA GLU A 193 11.87 -21.80 -6.15
C GLU A 193 10.42 -22.01 -6.57
N MET A 194 9.46 -21.44 -5.84
CA MET A 194 8.03 -21.50 -6.19
C MET A 194 7.72 -20.72 -7.47
N GLU A 195 8.33 -19.55 -7.65
CA GLU A 195 8.22 -18.74 -8.87
C GLU A 195 8.79 -19.49 -10.08
N GLU A 196 10.00 -20.03 -9.96
CA GLU A 196 10.62 -20.83 -11.02
C GLU A 196 9.74 -22.05 -11.36
N ARG A 197 9.23 -22.75 -10.34
CA ARG A 197 8.34 -23.89 -10.56
C ARG A 197 7.05 -23.50 -11.27
N LEU A 198 6.48 -22.35 -10.92
CA LEU A 198 5.28 -21.84 -11.55
C LEU A 198 5.54 -21.49 -13.02
N ASP A 199 6.69 -20.91 -13.35
CA ASP A 199 7.10 -20.62 -14.72
C ASP A 199 7.30 -21.90 -15.54
N GLU A 200 7.93 -22.93 -14.96
CA GLU A 200 8.05 -24.25 -15.58
C GLU A 200 6.68 -24.88 -15.89
N LEU A 201 5.74 -24.81 -14.94
CA LEU A 201 4.39 -25.34 -15.12
C LEU A 201 3.64 -24.61 -16.23
N GLN A 202 3.78 -23.28 -16.30
CA GLN A 202 3.20 -22.49 -17.38
C GLN A 202 3.80 -22.87 -18.73
N ALA A 203 5.13 -22.95 -18.83
CA ALA A 203 5.80 -23.35 -20.06
C ALA A 203 5.38 -24.76 -20.51
N ALA A 204 5.27 -25.70 -19.58
CA ALA A 204 4.81 -27.06 -19.86
C ALA A 204 3.36 -27.09 -20.34
N GLU A 205 2.47 -26.30 -19.73
CA GLU A 205 1.07 -26.21 -20.14
C GLU A 205 0.92 -25.60 -21.53
N VAL A 206 1.68 -24.55 -21.84
CA VAL A 206 1.70 -23.96 -23.18
C VAL A 206 2.18 -24.96 -24.23
N GLN A 207 3.26 -25.70 -23.95
CA GLN A 207 3.73 -26.75 -24.85
C GLN A 207 2.68 -27.86 -25.04
N ARG A 208 1.98 -28.24 -23.98
CA ARG A 208 0.88 -29.22 -24.03
C ARG A 208 -0.27 -28.70 -24.91
N LEU A 209 -0.68 -27.45 -24.73
CA LEU A 209 -1.74 -26.81 -25.51
C LEU A 209 -1.35 -26.70 -26.98
N LEU A 210 -0.17 -26.16 -27.29
CA LEU A 210 0.31 -26.02 -28.66
C LEU A 210 0.43 -27.37 -29.37
N SER A 211 0.82 -28.44 -28.66
CA SER A 211 0.88 -29.80 -29.22
C SER A 211 -0.50 -30.41 -29.49
N SER A 212 -1.54 -29.89 -28.84
CA SER A 212 -2.93 -30.30 -29.05
C SER A 212 -3.63 -29.55 -30.18
N PHE A 213 -3.04 -28.44 -30.65
CA PHE A 213 -3.61 -27.64 -31.73
C PHE A 213 -3.29 -28.20 -33.11
N GLU A 214 -4.19 -27.92 -34.06
CA GLU A 214 -3.89 -28.09 -35.47
C GLU A 214 -2.89 -27.01 -35.89
N LYS A 215 -1.85 -27.42 -36.62
CA LYS A 215 -0.76 -26.55 -37.05
C LYS A 215 -0.74 -26.44 -38.57
N GLU A 216 -0.85 -25.21 -39.07
CA GLU A 216 -0.69 -24.88 -40.49
C GLU A 216 0.54 -23.98 -40.69
N GLU A 217 1.37 -24.29 -41.69
CA GLU A 217 2.55 -23.49 -42.03
C GLU A 217 2.39 -22.85 -43.42
N ASP A 218 2.36 -21.52 -43.47
CA ASP A 218 2.49 -20.78 -44.72
C ASP A 218 3.98 -20.52 -44.99
N ILE A 219 4.55 -21.35 -45.87
CA ILE A 219 5.97 -21.25 -46.25
C ILE A 219 6.30 -19.98 -47.04
N VAL A 220 5.31 -19.34 -47.68
CA VAL A 220 5.50 -18.13 -48.49
C VAL A 220 5.60 -16.92 -47.58
N GLN A 221 4.65 -16.79 -46.65
CA GLN A 221 4.63 -15.71 -45.66
C GLN A 221 5.51 -16.01 -44.45
N LYS A 222 6.00 -17.24 -44.30
CA LYS A 222 6.80 -17.72 -43.15
C LYS A 222 6.07 -17.53 -41.82
N CYS A 223 4.77 -17.80 -41.80
CA CYS A 223 3.98 -17.79 -40.59
C CYS A 223 3.43 -19.18 -40.28
N THR A 224 3.12 -19.39 -39.01
CA THR A 224 2.48 -20.61 -38.51
C THR A 224 1.17 -20.21 -37.85
N PHE A 225 0.12 -20.95 -38.15
CA PHE A 225 -1.17 -20.82 -37.52
C PHE A 225 -1.46 -22.02 -36.61
N TYR A 226 -2.02 -21.75 -35.44
CA TYR A 226 -2.44 -22.75 -34.48
C TYR A 226 -3.94 -22.59 -34.18
N SER A 227 -4.74 -23.57 -34.57
CA SER A 227 -6.20 -23.60 -34.37
C SER A 227 -6.61 -24.77 -33.47
N SER A 228 -7.77 -24.63 -32.81
CA SER A 228 -8.31 -25.74 -32.03
C SER A 228 -8.83 -26.84 -32.97
N PRO A 229 -8.60 -28.13 -32.68
CA PRO A 229 -9.24 -29.24 -33.42
C PRO A 229 -10.78 -29.25 -33.29
N SER A 230 -11.35 -28.48 -32.35
CA SER A 230 -12.80 -28.31 -32.22
C SER A 230 -13.38 -27.29 -33.21
N GLN A 231 -12.51 -26.48 -33.84
CA GLN A 231 -12.91 -25.58 -34.90
C GLN A 231 -13.35 -26.40 -36.13
N PRO A 232 -14.51 -26.12 -36.72
CA PRO A 232 -14.94 -26.84 -37.91
C PRO A 232 -13.96 -26.67 -39.07
N GLN A 233 -13.60 -27.79 -39.71
CA GLN A 233 -12.72 -27.81 -40.88
C GLN A 233 -13.37 -27.14 -42.10
N TYR A 234 -14.68 -27.31 -42.27
CA TYR A 234 -15.44 -26.73 -43.39
C TYR A 234 -16.41 -25.65 -42.89
N ILE A 235 -16.41 -24.51 -43.57
CA ILE A 235 -17.17 -23.30 -43.21
C ILE A 235 -18.68 -23.53 -43.24
N ASP A 236 -19.16 -24.50 -44.00
CA ASP A 236 -20.57 -24.90 -44.15
C ASP A 236 -21.02 -25.96 -43.13
N THR A 237 -20.16 -26.33 -42.17
CA THR A 237 -20.50 -27.35 -41.16
C THR A 237 -21.50 -26.84 -40.13
N ARG A 238 -21.27 -25.63 -39.58
CA ARG A 238 -22.11 -24.96 -38.58
C ARG A 238 -21.65 -23.52 -38.36
N SER A 239 -22.53 -22.69 -37.81
CA SER A 239 -22.15 -21.39 -37.25
C SER A 239 -21.24 -21.55 -36.02
N TYR A 240 -20.23 -20.68 -35.88
CA TYR A 240 -19.29 -20.68 -34.76
C TYR A 240 -18.59 -19.32 -34.57
N VAL A 241 -17.90 -19.20 -33.43
CA VAL A 241 -16.84 -18.21 -33.21
C VAL A 241 -15.60 -18.95 -32.73
N PHE A 242 -14.45 -18.71 -33.35
CA PHE A 242 -13.18 -19.28 -32.90
C PHE A 242 -12.04 -18.30 -33.13
N PRO A 243 -11.19 -18.06 -32.11
CA PRO A 243 -9.89 -17.50 -32.33
C PRO A 243 -8.88 -18.58 -32.73
N TYR A 244 -7.80 -18.16 -33.37
CA TYR A 244 -6.63 -18.99 -33.63
C TYR A 244 -5.37 -18.12 -33.63
N ILE A 245 -4.22 -18.69 -33.32
CA ILE A 245 -2.97 -17.94 -33.13
C ILE A 245 -2.21 -17.88 -34.45
N GLY A 246 -1.79 -16.71 -34.87
CA GLY A 246 -0.75 -16.52 -35.88
C GLY A 246 0.59 -16.20 -35.24
N LYS A 247 1.66 -16.82 -35.73
CA LYS A 247 3.03 -16.55 -35.30
C LYS A 247 3.95 -16.37 -36.50
N GLN A 248 4.76 -15.32 -36.48
CA GLN A 248 5.78 -15.02 -37.48
C GLN A 248 6.99 -14.42 -36.78
N ASP A 249 8.11 -15.14 -36.79
CA ASP A 249 9.30 -14.79 -36.02
C ASP A 249 8.94 -14.52 -34.53
N ASP A 250 9.14 -13.29 -34.05
CA ASP A 250 8.80 -12.84 -32.70
C ASP A 250 7.39 -12.23 -32.59
N ARG A 251 6.69 -12.03 -33.70
CA ARG A 251 5.31 -11.50 -33.70
C ARG A 251 4.32 -12.63 -33.46
N VAL A 252 3.48 -12.45 -32.45
CA VAL A 252 2.31 -13.29 -32.18
C VAL A 252 1.07 -12.40 -32.29
N TRP A 253 0.03 -12.88 -32.97
CA TRP A 253 -1.25 -12.18 -33.07
C TRP A 253 -2.39 -13.18 -33.00
N LEU A 254 -3.54 -12.72 -32.53
CA LEU A 254 -4.75 -13.54 -32.49
C LEU A 254 -5.61 -13.21 -33.70
N ARG A 255 -6.00 -14.22 -34.46
CA ARG A 255 -7.04 -14.12 -35.48
C ARG A 255 -8.36 -14.54 -34.86
N LEU A 256 -9.46 -13.98 -35.36
CA LEU A 256 -10.80 -14.22 -34.85
C LEU A 256 -11.78 -14.37 -36.01
N MET A 257 -12.36 -15.55 -36.09
CA MET A 257 -13.33 -15.92 -37.09
C MET A 257 -14.74 -15.97 -36.48
N TYR A 258 -15.66 -15.24 -37.11
CA TYR A 258 -17.10 -15.39 -36.89
C TYR A 258 -17.71 -15.97 -38.15
N ASN A 259 -18.46 -17.06 -38.01
CA ASN A 259 -19.10 -17.74 -39.12
C ASN A 259 -20.59 -17.96 -38.82
N TYR A 260 -21.43 -17.58 -39.78
CA TYR A 260 -22.82 -18.00 -39.87
C TYR A 260 -22.96 -19.00 -41.02
N THR A 261 -23.69 -20.09 -40.79
CA THR A 261 -24.11 -21.06 -41.80
C THR A 261 -25.60 -21.36 -41.63
N GLY A 262 -26.36 -21.40 -42.72
CA GLY A 262 -27.77 -21.75 -42.69
C GLY A 262 -28.39 -21.92 -44.08
N ASP A 263 -29.72 -22.01 -44.12
CA ASP A 263 -30.48 -22.21 -45.36
C ASP A 263 -30.85 -20.89 -46.06
N ASP A 264 -30.71 -19.75 -45.37
CA ASP A 264 -31.06 -18.41 -45.85
C ASP A 264 -30.00 -17.38 -45.46
N TRP A 265 -29.84 -16.34 -46.28
CA TRP A 265 -28.90 -15.24 -46.03
C TRP A 265 -29.38 -14.34 -44.89
N VAL A 266 -28.45 -13.96 -44.01
CA VAL A 266 -28.63 -12.91 -43.01
C VAL A 266 -28.13 -11.56 -43.55
N PHE A 267 -27.10 -11.56 -44.38
CA PHE A 267 -26.34 -10.37 -44.80
C PHE A 267 -25.87 -9.55 -43.60
N TRP A 268 -25.25 -10.24 -42.65
CA TRP A 268 -24.94 -9.65 -41.35
C TRP A 268 -23.81 -8.61 -41.45
N LYS A 269 -23.95 -7.54 -40.69
CA LYS A 269 -22.95 -6.46 -40.59
C LYS A 269 -22.69 -6.03 -39.15
N LYS A 270 -23.43 -6.62 -38.20
CA LYS A 270 -23.29 -6.37 -36.78
C LYS A 270 -23.41 -7.67 -36.01
N LEU A 271 -22.53 -7.83 -35.04
CA LEU A 271 -22.56 -8.87 -34.03
C LEU A 271 -22.98 -8.24 -32.71
N THR A 272 -23.93 -8.88 -32.01
CA THR A 272 -24.24 -8.58 -30.60
C THR A 272 -24.00 -9.83 -29.78
N ILE A 273 -23.01 -9.78 -28.89
CA ILE A 273 -22.62 -10.89 -28.02
C ILE A 273 -23.24 -10.64 -26.65
N ALA A 274 -24.09 -11.55 -26.21
CA ALA A 274 -24.62 -11.62 -24.86
C ALA A 274 -23.92 -12.75 -24.11
N ALA A 275 -23.05 -12.40 -23.17
CA ALA A 275 -22.36 -13.34 -22.29
C ALA A 275 -22.90 -13.11 -20.87
N ASP A 276 -23.84 -13.96 -20.44
CA ASP A 276 -24.69 -13.72 -19.26
C ASP A 276 -25.32 -12.31 -19.25
N ASP A 277 -24.90 -11.44 -18.33
CA ASP A 277 -25.38 -10.05 -18.22
C ASP A 277 -24.57 -9.05 -19.07
N GLU A 278 -23.40 -9.43 -19.56
CA GLU A 278 -22.54 -8.56 -20.35
C GLU A 278 -22.98 -8.50 -21.82
N ARG A 279 -22.84 -7.31 -22.43
CA ARG A 279 -23.20 -7.07 -23.82
C ARG A 279 -22.05 -6.41 -24.56
N PHE A 280 -21.63 -7.05 -25.65
CA PHE A 280 -20.61 -6.54 -26.56
C PHE A 280 -21.20 -6.40 -27.95
N THR A 281 -20.74 -5.39 -28.69
CA THR A 281 -21.17 -5.18 -30.07
C THR A 281 -19.97 -4.95 -30.96
N ARG A 282 -19.98 -5.60 -32.12
CA ARG A 282 -19.00 -5.37 -33.18
C ARG A 282 -19.71 -5.09 -34.49
N THR A 283 -19.47 -3.92 -35.06
CA THR A 283 -19.94 -3.61 -36.42
C THR A 283 -18.79 -3.84 -37.38
N VAL A 284 -19.05 -4.54 -38.47
CA VAL A 284 -18.08 -4.80 -39.54
C VAL A 284 -18.53 -4.12 -40.82
N ASN A 285 -17.60 -3.87 -41.73
CA ASN A 285 -17.97 -3.44 -43.07
C ASN A 285 -18.59 -4.64 -43.79
N TYR A 286 -19.74 -4.44 -44.42
CA TYR A 286 -20.44 -5.49 -45.17
C TYR A 286 -19.54 -6.13 -46.23
N PHE A 287 -18.68 -5.35 -46.88
CA PHE A 287 -17.78 -5.86 -47.92
C PHE A 287 -16.60 -6.68 -47.40
N ASP A 288 -16.35 -6.67 -46.09
CA ASP A 288 -15.33 -7.51 -45.46
C ASP A 288 -15.89 -8.90 -45.12
N VAL A 289 -17.22 -9.06 -45.09
CA VAL A 289 -17.88 -10.35 -44.88
C VAL A 289 -17.92 -11.12 -46.19
N VAL A 290 -17.34 -12.31 -46.20
CA VAL A 290 -17.42 -13.23 -47.33
C VAL A 290 -18.79 -13.88 -47.33
N HIS A 291 -19.43 -13.89 -48.49
CA HIS A 291 -20.74 -14.50 -48.71
C HIS A 291 -20.58 -15.56 -49.79
N ASP A 292 -20.81 -16.83 -49.46
CA ASP A 292 -20.75 -17.91 -50.44
C ASP A 292 -21.77 -19.02 -50.12
N ASN A 293 -21.98 -19.94 -51.05
CA ASN A 293 -23.02 -20.97 -50.96
C ASN A 293 -22.67 -22.20 -51.78
N ASP A 294 -23.18 -23.35 -51.34
CA ASP A 294 -23.14 -24.59 -52.11
C ASP A 294 -24.35 -25.47 -51.75
N ASN A 295 -24.90 -26.17 -52.74
CA ASN A 295 -25.99 -27.14 -52.58
C ASN A 295 -27.19 -26.68 -51.72
N GLY A 296 -27.50 -25.37 -51.73
CA GLY A 296 -28.62 -24.79 -50.99
C GLY A 296 -28.31 -24.38 -49.54
N VAL A 297 -27.06 -24.50 -49.10
CA VAL A 297 -26.54 -23.95 -47.85
C VAL A 297 -25.77 -22.68 -48.16
N VAL A 298 -25.98 -21.64 -47.35
CA VAL A 298 -25.25 -20.37 -47.43
C VAL A 298 -24.38 -20.20 -46.20
N TRP A 299 -23.25 -19.50 -46.36
CA TRP A 299 -22.42 -19.09 -45.24
C TRP A 299 -21.89 -17.68 -45.40
N GLU A 300 -21.75 -17.02 -44.26
CA GLU A 300 -21.29 -15.64 -44.13
C GLU A 300 -20.26 -15.56 -43.01
N TYR A 301 -19.00 -15.31 -43.37
CA TYR A 301 -17.92 -15.29 -42.41
C TYR A 301 -17.00 -14.11 -42.58
N ILE A 302 -16.35 -13.77 -41.47
CA ILE A 302 -15.25 -12.82 -41.44
C ILE A 302 -14.10 -13.43 -40.64
N ASP A 303 -12.88 -13.09 -41.02
CA ASP A 303 -11.68 -13.49 -40.30
C ASP A 303 -10.73 -12.29 -40.19
N LEU A 304 -10.55 -11.82 -38.95
CA LEU A 304 -9.88 -10.55 -38.64
C LEU A 304 -8.77 -10.77 -37.60
N GLU A 305 -7.80 -9.87 -37.57
CA GLU A 305 -6.92 -9.76 -36.40
C GLU A 305 -7.75 -9.23 -35.22
N ALA A 306 -7.69 -9.92 -34.07
CA ALA A 306 -8.43 -9.58 -32.88
C ALA A 306 -7.83 -8.32 -32.24
N THR A 307 -8.70 -7.42 -31.80
CA THR A 307 -8.34 -6.26 -30.98
C THR A 307 -8.37 -6.62 -29.49
N ASP A 308 -7.83 -5.75 -28.63
CA ASP A 308 -7.95 -5.92 -27.18
C ASP A 308 -9.41 -6.04 -26.71
N THR A 309 -10.33 -5.35 -27.38
CA THR A 309 -11.78 -5.45 -27.11
C THR A 309 -12.33 -6.82 -27.48
N ASP A 310 -11.81 -7.42 -28.56
CA ASP A 310 -12.20 -8.77 -28.96
C ASP A 310 -11.66 -9.81 -27.99
N ILE A 311 -10.40 -9.68 -27.55
CA ILE A 311 -9.80 -10.56 -26.54
C ILE A 311 -10.60 -10.50 -25.24
N LYS A 312 -10.96 -9.29 -24.77
CA LYS A 312 -11.86 -9.12 -23.62
C LYS A 312 -13.22 -9.78 -23.83
N THR A 313 -13.80 -9.64 -25.03
CA THR A 313 -15.08 -10.27 -25.38
C THR A 313 -14.96 -11.80 -25.35
N LEU A 314 -13.89 -12.37 -25.89
CA LEU A 314 -13.64 -13.81 -25.86
C LEU A 314 -13.49 -14.34 -24.42
N TRP A 315 -12.79 -13.61 -23.54
CA TRP A 315 -12.75 -13.95 -22.12
C TRP A 315 -14.12 -13.93 -21.44
N ALA A 316 -14.98 -12.95 -21.78
CA ALA A 316 -16.36 -12.94 -21.30
C ALA A 316 -17.17 -14.15 -21.83
N ILE A 317 -16.99 -14.53 -23.11
CA ILE A 317 -17.63 -15.72 -23.69
C ILE A 317 -17.25 -16.97 -22.90
N VAL A 318 -15.95 -17.22 -22.68
CA VAL A 318 -15.49 -18.46 -22.02
C VAL A 318 -15.88 -18.55 -20.55
N ASN A 319 -15.97 -17.40 -19.86
CA ASN A 319 -16.29 -17.35 -18.43
C ASN A 319 -17.80 -17.28 -18.14
N SER A 320 -18.62 -16.97 -19.15
CA SER A 320 -20.07 -16.95 -18.99
C SER A 320 -20.67 -18.36 -18.88
N THR A 321 -21.79 -18.46 -18.17
CA THR A 321 -22.62 -19.67 -18.15
C THR A 321 -23.26 -19.87 -19.52
N GLN A 322 -23.89 -18.84 -20.08
CA GLN A 322 -24.49 -18.87 -21.41
C GLN A 322 -23.99 -17.73 -22.27
N THR A 323 -23.65 -18.05 -23.52
CA THR A 323 -23.35 -17.04 -24.53
C THR A 323 -24.27 -17.19 -25.73
N VAL A 324 -24.89 -16.08 -26.16
CA VAL A 324 -25.59 -15.98 -27.43
C VAL A 324 -24.96 -14.88 -28.29
N ILE A 325 -24.63 -15.20 -29.52
CA ILE A 325 -24.10 -14.26 -30.52
C ILE A 325 -25.18 -14.05 -31.58
N ARG A 326 -25.68 -12.83 -31.67
CA ARG A 326 -26.59 -12.42 -32.73
C ARG A 326 -25.82 -11.89 -33.91
N PHE A 327 -25.97 -12.53 -35.05
CA PHE A 327 -25.61 -12.04 -36.38
C PHE A 327 -26.80 -11.22 -36.90
N GLU A 328 -26.58 -9.93 -37.18
CA GLU A 328 -27.63 -8.96 -37.51
C GLU A 328 -27.35 -8.30 -38.86
N GLY A 329 -28.24 -8.55 -39.83
CA GLY A 329 -28.35 -7.81 -41.09
C GLY A 329 -29.47 -6.75 -41.01
N ASP A 330 -29.86 -6.20 -42.16
CA ASP A 330 -30.92 -5.18 -42.21
C ASP A 330 -32.32 -5.76 -41.92
N ASP A 331 -32.64 -6.89 -42.57
CA ASP A 331 -33.98 -7.51 -42.50
C ASP A 331 -33.97 -8.88 -41.80
N HIS A 332 -32.79 -9.45 -41.57
CA HIS A 332 -32.60 -10.81 -41.07
C HIS A 332 -31.65 -10.84 -39.87
N ARG A 333 -31.81 -11.88 -39.04
CA ARG A 333 -30.93 -12.14 -37.90
C ARG A 333 -30.84 -13.63 -37.59
N TYR A 334 -29.72 -14.02 -37.01
CA TYR A 334 -29.49 -15.38 -36.51
C TYR A 334 -28.82 -15.34 -35.13
N ASP A 335 -29.26 -16.20 -34.20
CA ASP A 335 -28.72 -16.29 -32.86
C ASP A 335 -27.96 -17.62 -32.68
N LEU A 336 -26.63 -17.55 -32.60
CA LEU A 336 -25.77 -18.67 -32.25
C LEU A 336 -25.68 -18.79 -30.73
N THR A 337 -26.03 -19.94 -30.15
CA THR A 337 -25.61 -20.28 -28.78
C THR A 337 -24.24 -20.95 -28.82
N VAL A 338 -23.25 -20.37 -28.15
CA VAL A 338 -21.87 -20.90 -28.14
C VAL A 338 -21.83 -22.18 -27.30
N LEU A 339 -21.26 -23.25 -27.86
CA LEU A 339 -21.16 -24.55 -27.19
C LEU A 339 -20.13 -24.52 -26.05
N ASP A 340 -20.35 -25.29 -25.00
CA ASP A 340 -19.39 -25.42 -23.90
C ASP A 340 -18.04 -26.00 -24.37
N SER A 341 -18.07 -26.91 -25.35
CA SER A 341 -16.85 -27.41 -26.01
C SER A 341 -16.09 -26.31 -26.74
N ASP A 342 -16.80 -25.40 -27.40
CA ASP A 342 -16.18 -24.26 -28.09
C ASP A 342 -15.60 -23.29 -27.07
N LYS A 343 -16.32 -22.99 -25.98
CA LYS A 343 -15.80 -22.17 -24.88
C LYS A 343 -14.51 -22.74 -24.28
N ALA A 344 -14.45 -24.05 -24.07
CA ALA A 344 -13.24 -24.72 -23.58
C ALA A 344 -12.07 -24.57 -24.58
N ALA A 345 -12.32 -24.83 -25.86
CA ALA A 345 -11.32 -24.68 -26.92
C ALA A 345 -10.85 -23.22 -27.12
N ILE A 346 -11.76 -22.24 -26.99
CA ILE A 346 -11.43 -20.81 -27.03
C ILE A 346 -10.52 -20.47 -25.84
N ARG A 347 -10.82 -20.97 -24.63
CA ARG A 347 -10.00 -20.74 -23.43
C ARG A 347 -8.56 -21.28 -23.62
N ASP A 348 -8.44 -22.47 -24.19
CA ASP A 348 -7.14 -23.09 -24.50
C ASP A 348 -6.32 -22.21 -25.45
N ILE A 349 -6.94 -21.71 -26.53
CA ILE A 349 -6.28 -20.80 -27.49
C ILE A 349 -5.87 -19.49 -26.82
N LEU A 350 -6.74 -18.87 -26.03
CA LEU A 350 -6.42 -17.61 -25.33
C LEU A 350 -5.27 -17.80 -24.34
N THR A 351 -5.26 -18.90 -23.60
CA THR A 351 -4.22 -19.22 -22.61
C THR A 351 -2.86 -19.40 -23.29
N ALA A 352 -2.83 -20.13 -24.42
CA ALA A 352 -1.60 -20.28 -25.20
C ALA A 352 -1.16 -18.96 -25.85
N TYR A 353 -2.11 -18.13 -26.31
CA TYR A 353 -1.81 -16.83 -26.90
C TYR A 353 -1.16 -15.88 -25.89
N GLU A 354 -1.73 -15.74 -24.69
CA GLU A 354 -1.22 -14.85 -23.64
C GLU A 354 0.19 -15.22 -23.18
N ALA A 355 0.53 -16.51 -23.18
CA ALA A 355 1.85 -16.95 -22.80
C ALA A 355 2.91 -16.83 -23.93
N LEU A 356 2.47 -16.69 -25.18
CA LEU A 356 3.34 -16.50 -26.34
C LEU A 356 3.58 -15.01 -26.68
N SER A 357 2.69 -14.13 -26.22
CA SER A 357 2.69 -12.68 -26.51
C SER A 357 3.49 -11.92 -25.47
#